data_AF-A0A254QZ77-F1
#
_entry.id   AF-A0A254QZ77-F1
#
_cell.length_a   1.000
_cell.length_b   1.000
_cell.length_c   1.000
_cell.angle_alpha   90.00
_cell.angle_beta   90.00
_cell.angle_gamma   90.00
#
_symmetry.space_group_name_H-M   'P 1'
#
loop_
_entity.id
_entity.type
_entity.pdbx_description
1 polymer ?
#
loop_
_entity_poly.entity_id
_entity_poly.type
_entity_poly.pdbx_seq_one_letter_code
_entity_poly.pdbx_strand_id
1 'polypeptide(L)'
;MQTATARYETANGSRYLQQLCKHFGHKVEVEFDATSGRAALPPGPARMTADDKGLDIEVTGPDDAGLGRAKFIIEDHLKRFAFREGFSELTWST
;
A
#
# COMPACT_ATOMS: atom_id res chain seq x y z
N MET A 1 16.91 8.28 2.46
CA MET A 1 15.54 7.73 2.48
C MET A 1 14.75 8.46 1.42
N GLN A 2 14.07 7.71 0.56
CA GLN A 2 13.25 8.19 -0.54
C GLN A 2 11.81 7.74 -0.31
N THR A 3 10.88 8.53 -0.81
CA THR A 3 9.45 8.27 -0.67
C THR A 3 8.82 8.19 -2.05
N ALA A 4 7.76 7.41 -2.18
CA ALA A 4 6.90 7.44 -3.34
C ALA A 4 5.44 7.38 -2.91
N THR A 5 4.59 8.06 -3.64
CA THR A 5 3.15 8.05 -3.42
C THR A 5 2.41 7.56 -4.66
N ALA A 6 1.28 6.91 -4.43
CA ALA A 6 0.34 6.51 -5.48
C ALA A 6 -1.08 6.51 -4.92
N ARG A 7 -2.06 6.59 -5.81
CA ARG A 7 -3.47 6.44 -5.47
C ARG A 7 -4.11 5.36 -6.32
N TYR A 8 -4.87 4.49 -5.67
CA TYR A 8 -5.78 3.57 -6.34
C TYR A 8 -7.21 4.10 -6.25
N GLU A 9 -7.79 4.52 -7.38
CA GLU A 9 -9.18 4.97 -7.45
C GLU A 9 -10.13 3.77 -7.39
N THR A 10 -10.94 3.71 -6.33
CA THR A 10 -11.89 2.62 -6.08
C THR A 10 -12.83 3.01 -4.94
N ALA A 11 -14.08 2.54 -4.99
CA ALA A 11 -15.01 2.66 -3.86
C ALA A 11 -14.63 1.73 -2.67
N ASN A 12 -13.64 0.84 -2.87
CA ASN A 12 -13.23 -0.16 -1.89
C ASN A 12 -11.92 0.21 -1.14
N GLY A 13 -11.54 1.49 -1.10
CA GLY A 13 -10.27 1.94 -0.52
C GLY A 13 -10.06 1.44 0.92
N SER A 14 -11.05 1.65 1.78
CA SER A 14 -11.03 1.18 3.18
C SER A 14 -10.87 -0.35 3.28
N ARG A 15 -11.54 -1.08 2.38
CA ARG A 15 -11.48 -2.55 2.33
C ARG A 15 -10.07 -3.01 2.01
N TYR A 16 -9.43 -2.41 1.01
CA TYR A 16 -8.08 -2.79 0.58
C TYR A 16 -7.00 -2.40 1.57
N LEU A 17 -7.11 -1.23 2.20
CA LEU A 17 -6.23 -0.83 3.30
C LEU A 17 -6.23 -1.90 4.40
N GLN A 18 -7.41 -2.29 4.88
CA GLN A 18 -7.54 -3.27 5.95
C GLN A 18 -7.04 -4.66 5.52
N GLN A 19 -7.25 -5.07 4.26
CA GLN A 19 -6.74 -6.35 3.75
C GLN A 19 -5.21 -6.37 3.67
N LEU A 20 -4.59 -5.30 3.17
CA LEU A 20 -3.15 -5.13 3.13
C LEU A 20 -2.57 -5.18 4.55
N CYS A 21 -3.07 -4.36 5.47
CA CYS A 21 -2.58 -4.35 6.85
C CYS A 21 -2.77 -5.70 7.54
N LYS A 22 -3.95 -6.33 7.44
CA LYS A 22 -4.18 -7.67 8.02
C LYS A 22 -3.20 -8.69 7.46
N HIS A 23 -2.97 -8.69 6.15
CA HIS A 23 -2.05 -9.62 5.52
C HIS A 23 -0.60 -9.39 5.96
N PHE A 24 -0.13 -8.14 5.92
CA PHE A 24 1.22 -7.77 6.34
C PHE A 24 1.47 -8.05 7.83
N GLY A 25 0.43 -7.94 8.67
CA GLY A 25 0.46 -8.26 10.10
C GLY A 25 0.89 -9.69 10.44
N HIS A 26 0.92 -10.59 9.45
CA HIS A 26 1.48 -11.95 9.63
C HIS A 26 3.02 -11.94 9.71
N LYS A 27 3.68 -10.87 9.27
CA LYS A 27 5.14 -10.79 9.09
C LYS A 27 5.78 -9.54 9.66
N VAL A 28 5.05 -8.43 9.72
CA VAL A 28 5.56 -7.14 10.21
C VAL A 28 4.57 -6.49 11.15
N GLU A 29 5.05 -5.53 11.94
CA GLU A 29 4.20 -4.68 12.76
C GLU A 29 3.26 -3.85 11.87
N VAL A 30 1.99 -3.82 12.25
CA VAL A 30 0.95 -3.05 11.57
C VAL A 30 0.04 -2.36 12.59
N GLU A 31 -0.41 -1.17 12.24
CA GLU A 31 -1.44 -0.42 12.96
C GLU A 31 -2.44 0.09 11.93
N PHE A 32 -3.73 -0.14 12.12
CA PHE A 32 -4.73 0.33 11.17
C PHE A 32 -6.13 0.40 11.77
N ASP A 33 -6.95 1.25 11.17
CA ASP A 33 -8.40 1.31 11.34
C ASP A 33 -9.09 1.29 9.96
N ALA A 34 -10.30 1.84 9.87
CA ALA A 34 -11.04 1.88 8.62
C ALA A 34 -10.51 2.90 7.61
N THR A 35 -9.77 3.94 8.02
CA THR A 35 -9.38 5.06 7.17
C THR A 35 -7.88 5.30 7.13
N SER A 36 -7.11 4.71 8.05
CA SER A 36 -5.67 4.89 8.15
C SER A 36 -4.96 3.57 8.45
N GLY A 37 -3.75 3.42 7.92
CA GLY A 37 -2.94 2.22 8.12
C GLY A 37 -1.45 2.51 7.99
N ARG A 38 -0.66 1.79 8.78
CA ARG A 38 0.80 1.78 8.72
C ARG A 38 1.30 0.34 8.78
N ALA A 39 2.22 -0.02 7.91
CA ALA A 39 2.91 -1.30 7.94
C ALA A 39 4.42 -1.10 7.93
N ALA A 40 5.14 -1.71 8.87
CA ALA A 40 6.60 -1.65 8.96
C ALA A 40 7.27 -2.58 7.93
N LEU A 41 7.01 -2.34 6.63
CA LEU A 41 7.59 -3.18 5.57
C LEU A 41 9.13 -3.16 5.64
N PRO A 42 9.81 -4.27 5.26
CA PRO A 42 11.26 -4.38 5.43
C PRO A 42 12.11 -3.28 4.76
N PRO A 43 11.78 -2.78 3.54
CA PRO A 43 12.51 -1.67 2.94
C PRO A 43 12.28 -0.32 3.65
N GLY A 44 11.17 -0.16 4.36
CA GLY A 44 10.73 1.08 4.97
C GLY A 44 9.20 1.08 5.11
N PRO A 45 8.63 1.89 6.01
CA PRO A 45 7.21 1.82 6.29
C PRO A 45 6.37 2.17 5.06
N ALA A 46 5.22 1.51 4.95
CA ALA A 46 4.12 1.94 4.09
C ALA A 46 3.07 2.64 4.95
N ARG A 47 2.57 3.79 4.50
CA ARG A 47 1.42 4.49 5.07
C ARG A 47 0.29 4.47 4.05
N MET A 48 -0.92 4.31 4.54
CA MET A 48 -2.11 4.20 3.73
C MET A 48 -3.21 5.06 4.33
N THR A 49 -3.94 5.78 3.49
CA THR A 49 -5.17 6.48 3.86
C THR A 49 -6.25 6.13 2.86
N ALA A 50 -7.46 5.91 3.37
CA ALA A 50 -8.60 5.54 2.55
C ALA A 50 -9.75 6.53 2.73
N ASP A 51 -10.38 6.86 1.62
CA ASP A 51 -11.62 7.63 1.55
C ASP A 51 -12.66 6.85 0.72
N ASP A 52 -13.78 7.51 0.40
CA ASP A 52 -14.88 6.96 -0.41
C ASP A 52 -14.52 6.77 -1.88
N LYS A 53 -13.42 7.37 -2.34
CA LYS A 53 -12.98 7.41 -3.74
C LYS A 53 -11.71 6.60 -3.99
N GLY A 54 -11.01 6.14 -2.96
CA GLY A 54 -9.78 5.40 -3.18
C GLY A 54 -8.92 5.14 -1.95
N LEU A 55 -7.74 4.62 -2.27
CA LEU A 55 -6.67 4.30 -1.33
C LEU A 55 -5.41 5.06 -1.77
N ASP A 56 -4.99 6.02 -0.95
CA ASP A 56 -3.68 6.65 -1.09
C ASP A 56 -2.64 5.81 -0.35
N ILE A 57 -1.47 5.69 -0.96
CA ILE A 57 -0.37 4.86 -0.49
C ILE A 57 0.91 5.67 -0.57
N GLU A 58 1.65 5.69 0.52
CA GLU A 58 3.00 6.21 0.61
C GLU A 58 3.93 5.07 1.02
N VAL A 59 5.04 4.90 0.31
CA VAL A 59 6.08 3.93 0.67
C VAL A 59 7.42 4.63 0.82
N THR A 60 8.22 4.18 1.79
CA THR A 60 9.60 4.67 1.99
C THR A 60 10.61 3.56 1.70
N GLY A 61 11.77 3.93 1.16
CA GLY A 61 12.94 3.05 1.01
C GLY A 61 14.26 3.79 1.30
N PRO A 62 15.35 3.09 1.64
CA PRO A 62 16.66 3.71 1.90
C PRO A 62 17.28 4.32 0.63
N ASP A 63 17.08 3.66 -0.51
CA ASP A 63 17.65 3.93 -1.84
C ASP A 63 16.65 3.50 -2.94
N ASP A 64 17.03 3.58 -4.22
CA ASP A 64 16.15 3.25 -5.36
C ASP A 64 15.70 1.79 -5.35
N ALA A 65 16.60 0.88 -4.97
CA ALA A 65 16.31 -0.54 -4.91
C ALA A 65 15.30 -0.86 -3.80
N GLY A 66 15.47 -0.25 -2.62
CA GLY A 66 14.55 -0.35 -1.50
C GLY A 66 13.18 0.24 -1.83
N LEU A 67 13.14 1.41 -2.50
CA LEU A 67 11.89 2.04 -2.91
C LEU A 67 11.16 1.18 -3.96
N GLY A 68 11.88 0.64 -4.95
CA GLY A 68 11.31 -0.29 -5.94
C GLY A 68 10.73 -1.55 -5.30
N ARG A 69 11.42 -2.11 -4.30
CA ARG A 69 10.91 -3.26 -3.54
C ARG A 69 9.65 -2.91 -2.74
N ALA A 70 9.59 -1.74 -2.13
CA ALA A 70 8.41 -1.32 -1.37
C ALA A 70 7.18 -1.15 -2.29
N LYS A 71 7.35 -0.50 -3.45
CA LYS A 71 6.32 -0.38 -4.50
C LYS A 71 5.79 -1.75 -4.94
N PHE A 72 6.71 -2.66 -5.29
CA PHE A 72 6.37 -4.02 -5.72
C PHE A 72 5.57 -4.80 -4.67
N ILE A 73 5.94 -4.70 -3.39
CA ILE A 73 5.21 -5.37 -2.30
C ILE A 73 3.76 -4.89 -2.27
N ILE A 74 3.50 -3.59 -2.35
CA ILE A 74 2.13 -3.07 -2.38
C ILE A 74 1.37 -3.60 -3.59
N GLU A 75 1.95 -3.49 -4.79
CA GLU A 75 1.26 -3.85 -6.04
C GLU A 75 0.95 -5.35 -6.13
N ASP A 76 1.88 -6.25 -5.77
CA ASP A 76 1.62 -7.70 -5.83
C ASP A 76 0.45 -8.11 -4.95
N HIS A 77 0.33 -7.51 -3.76
CA HIS A 77 -0.75 -7.83 -2.83
C HIS A 77 -2.06 -7.15 -3.23
N LEU A 78 -2.01 -5.87 -3.62
CA LEU A 78 -3.20 -5.15 -4.07
C LEU A 78 -3.80 -5.82 -5.32
N LYS A 79 -2.97 -6.27 -6.27
CA LYS A 79 -3.41 -7.04 -7.44
C LYS A 79 -4.16 -8.32 -7.08
N ARG A 80 -3.70 -9.05 -6.06
CA ARG A 80 -4.38 -10.26 -5.57
C ARG A 80 -5.72 -9.92 -4.91
N PHE A 81 -5.81 -8.81 -4.18
CA PHE A 81 -7.02 -8.41 -3.46
C PHE A 81 -8.07 -7.76 -4.36
N ALA A 82 -7.64 -6.92 -5.29
CA ALA A 82 -8.45 -6.17 -6.24
C ALA A 82 -8.61 -6.88 -7.58
N PHE A 83 -8.39 -8.21 -7.64
CA PHE A 83 -8.47 -8.98 -8.88
C PHE A 83 -9.82 -8.90 -9.61
N ARG A 84 -10.91 -8.63 -8.87
CA ARG A 84 -12.26 -8.45 -9.42
C ARG A 84 -12.52 -7.05 -9.98
N GLU A 85 -11.63 -6.09 -9.72
CA GLU A 85 -11.69 -4.72 -10.24
C GLU A 85 -10.75 -4.48 -11.41
N GLY A 86 -10.06 -5.53 -11.90
CA GLY A 86 -9.16 -5.41 -13.05
C GLY A 86 -7.90 -4.59 -12.74
N PHE A 87 -7.46 -4.54 -11.49
CA PHE A 87 -6.23 -3.85 -11.10
C PHE A 87 -5.02 -4.34 -11.92
N SER A 88 -4.28 -3.41 -12.51
CA SER A 88 -3.04 -3.67 -13.24
C SER A 88 -1.79 -3.26 -12.43
N GLU A 89 -1.63 -1.96 -12.22
CA GLU A 89 -0.46 -1.32 -11.61
C GLU A 89 -0.85 0.05 -11.02
N LEU A 90 0.03 0.64 -10.20
CA LEU A 90 -0.12 1.99 -9.67
C LEU A 90 0.78 2.97 -10.41
N THR A 91 0.26 4.18 -10.64
CA THR A 91 1.09 5.31 -11.10
C THR A 91 1.75 5.96 -9.91
N TRP A 92 3.07 5.79 -9.78
CA TRP A 92 3.86 6.35 -8.68
C TRP A 92 4.44 7.72 -8.99
N SER A 93 4.46 8.60 -7.98
CA SER A 93 5.22 9.84 -7.94
C SER A 93 6.30 9.74 -6.85
N THR A 94 7.48 10.32 -7.08
CA THR A 94 8.65 10.28 -6.18
C THR A 94 9.17 11.67 -5.91
#